data_AF-A0A0L0BNS3-F1
#
_entry.id   AF-A0A0L0BNS3-F1
#
_cell.length_a   1.000
_cell.length_b   1.000
_cell.length_c   1.000
_cell.angle_alpha   90.00
_cell.angle_beta   90.00
_cell.angle_gamma   90.00
#
_symmetry.space_group_name_H-M   'P 1'
#
loop_
_entity.id
_entity.type
_entity.pdbx_description
1 polymer ?
#
loop_
_entity_poly.entity_id
_entity_poly.type
_entity_poly.pdbx_seq_one_letter_code
_entity_poly.pdbx_strand_id
1 'polypeptide(L)'
;MACTIQRPDPQALRNDIATRFSTNVLGGAPIIPESNEFYVVSLEYAMQEEFYAFSEQMWREKDPRFACCENLVEMAAERGVYPKPAQFAQGYVRMTGTPGSALNQNIRFQFGNQTYEPASVVPDQLPSTGALVLRVSA
;
A
#
# COMPACT_ATOMS: atom_id res chain seq x y z
N MET A 1 -19.21 16.57 3.70
CA MET A 1 -20.39 15.82 3.22
C MET A 1 -19.87 14.45 2.82
N ALA A 2 -20.24 13.39 3.54
CA ALA A 2 -19.87 12.04 3.13
C ALA A 2 -20.80 11.66 1.97
N CYS A 3 -20.32 11.74 0.74
CA CYS A 3 -21.04 11.19 -0.41
C CYS A 3 -20.89 9.67 -0.35
N THR A 4 -21.80 9.00 0.36
CA THR A 4 -21.88 7.54 0.37
C THR A 4 -22.69 7.08 -0.84
N ILE A 5 -22.17 6.10 -1.59
CA ILE A 5 -22.98 5.36 -2.54
C ILE A 5 -23.92 4.50 -1.68
N GLN A 6 -25.21 4.84 -1.64
CA GLN A 6 -26.18 4.05 -0.88
C GLN A 6 -26.41 2.72 -1.61
N ARG A 7 -25.84 1.65 -1.06
CA ARG A 7 -26.17 0.29 -1.48
C ARG A 7 -27.56 -0.07 -0.93
N PRO A 8 -28.49 -0.54 -1.77
CA PRO A 8 -29.76 -1.07 -1.29
C PRO A 8 -29.52 -2.26 -0.36
N ASP A 9 -30.48 -2.54 0.50
CA ASP A 9 -30.48 -3.80 1.26
C ASP A 9 -30.42 -5.00 0.28
N PRO A 10 -29.62 -6.05 0.55
CA PRO A 10 -29.48 -7.22 -0.31
C PRO A 10 -30.82 -7.84 -0.74
N GLN A 11 -31.77 -7.96 0.19
CA GLN A 11 -33.08 -8.53 -0.12
C GLN A 11 -33.93 -7.57 -0.95
N ALA A 12 -33.83 -6.27 -0.68
CA ALA A 12 -34.51 -5.25 -1.49
C ALA A 12 -33.99 -5.22 -2.93
N LEU A 13 -32.67 -5.30 -3.14
CA LEU A 13 -32.07 -5.36 -4.47
C LEU A 13 -32.53 -6.60 -5.25
N ARG A 14 -32.48 -7.78 -4.61
CA ARG A 14 -32.96 -9.02 -5.22
C ARG A 14 -34.44 -8.94 -5.60
N ASN A 15 -35.28 -8.39 -4.73
CA ASN A 15 -36.71 -8.24 -4.98
C ASN A 15 -36.99 -7.28 -6.14
N ASP A 16 -36.26 -6.17 -6.24
CA ASP A 16 -36.37 -5.23 -7.36
C ASP A 16 -36.00 -5.89 -8.69
N ILE A 17 -34.86 -6.60 -8.74
CA ILE A 17 -34.44 -7.34 -9.95
C ILE A 17 -35.48 -8.40 -10.33
N ALA A 18 -35.97 -9.19 -9.37
CA ALA A 18 -37.02 -10.18 -9.61
C ALA A 18 -38.30 -9.55 -10.15
N THR A 19 -38.69 -8.38 -9.62
CA THR A 19 -39.88 -7.64 -10.06
C THR A 19 -39.72 -7.11 -11.48
N ARG A 20 -38.56 -6.55 -11.82
CA ARG A 20 -38.25 -6.07 -13.17
C ARG A 20 -38.21 -7.23 -14.16
N PHE A 21 -37.59 -8.35 -13.81
CA PHE A 21 -37.54 -9.53 -14.65
C PHE A 21 -38.94 -10.11 -14.89
N SER A 22 -39.72 -10.30 -13.83
CA SER A 22 -41.11 -10.78 -13.92
C SER A 22 -41.96 -9.86 -14.81
N THR A 23 -41.90 -8.55 -14.60
CA THR A 23 -42.73 -7.58 -15.32
C THR A 23 -42.34 -7.48 -16.81
N ASN A 24 -41.04 -7.41 -17.11
CA ASN A 24 -40.56 -7.12 -18.46
C ASN A 24 -40.34 -8.36 -19.32
N VAL A 25 -40.02 -9.51 -18.72
CA VAL A 25 -39.68 -10.76 -19.45
C VAL A 25 -40.82 -11.77 -19.36
N LEU A 26 -41.44 -11.92 -18.18
CA LEU A 26 -42.46 -12.95 -17.93
C LEU A 26 -43.90 -12.41 -18.01
N GLY A 27 -44.09 -11.14 -18.36
CA GLY A 27 -45.41 -10.50 -18.42
C GLY A 27 -46.15 -10.47 -17.08
N GLY A 28 -45.41 -10.44 -15.97
CA GLY A 28 -45.94 -10.44 -14.60
C GLY A 28 -46.10 -11.83 -13.97
N ALA A 29 -45.71 -12.91 -14.65
CA ALA A 29 -45.74 -14.24 -14.05
C ALA A 29 -44.70 -14.37 -12.92
N PRO A 30 -45.01 -15.15 -11.85
CA PRO A 30 -44.09 -15.32 -10.73
C PRO A 30 -42.85 -16.13 -11.13
N ILE A 31 -41.73 -15.83 -10.47
CA ILE A 31 -40.49 -16.59 -10.60
C ILE A 31 -40.55 -17.78 -9.65
N ILE A 32 -40.49 -18.99 -10.19
CA ILE A 32 -40.55 -20.24 -9.41
C ILE A 32 -39.15 -20.54 -8.87
N PRO A 33 -38.99 -20.87 -7.57
CA PRO A 33 -37.69 -21.27 -7.02
C PRO A 33 -37.05 -22.40 -7.83
N GLU A 34 -35.73 -22.31 -8.05
CA GLU A 34 -34.93 -23.29 -8.81
C GLU A 34 -35.30 -23.43 -10.30
N SER A 35 -36.17 -22.57 -10.84
CA SER A 35 -36.38 -22.47 -12.29
C SER A 35 -35.19 -21.79 -12.99
N ASN A 36 -35.15 -21.87 -14.32
CA ASN A 36 -34.13 -21.18 -15.10
C ASN A 36 -34.16 -19.66 -14.86
N GLU A 37 -35.35 -19.08 -14.76
CA GLU A 37 -35.59 -17.66 -14.48
C GLU A 37 -35.07 -17.28 -13.09
N PHE A 38 -35.22 -18.16 -12.10
CA PHE A 38 -34.67 -17.95 -10.77
C PHE A 38 -33.15 -17.85 -10.79
N TYR A 39 -32.48 -18.72 -11.55
CA TYR A 39 -31.02 -18.66 -11.69
C TYR A 39 -30.56 -17.41 -12.45
N VAL A 40 -31.29 -16.99 -13.48
CA VAL A 40 -31.00 -15.74 -14.21
C VAL A 40 -31.07 -14.53 -13.28
N VAL A 41 -32.16 -14.39 -12.52
CA VAL A 41 -32.31 -13.29 -11.55
C VAL A 41 -31.27 -13.35 -10.44
N SER A 42 -30.92 -14.55 -9.98
CA SER A 42 -29.90 -14.71 -8.93
C SER A 42 -28.50 -14.31 -9.43
N LEU A 43 -28.19 -14.62 -10.68
CA LEU A 43 -26.92 -14.24 -11.31
C LEU A 43 -26.86 -12.73 -11.57
N GLU A 44 -27.94 -12.12 -12.05
CA GLU A 44 -28.01 -10.67 -12.21
C GLU A 44 -27.87 -9.93 -10.88
N TYR A 45 -28.51 -10.44 -9.83
CA TYR A 45 -28.33 -9.93 -8.47
C TYR A 45 -26.87 -10.00 -8.02
N ALA A 46 -26.21 -11.14 -8.19
CA ALA A 46 -24.80 -11.29 -7.82
C ALA A 46 -23.89 -10.30 -8.57
N MET A 47 -24.12 -10.12 -9.88
CA MET A 47 -23.37 -9.16 -10.68
C MET A 47 -23.58 -7.71 -10.23
N GLN A 48 -24.82 -7.32 -9.90
CA GLN A 48 -25.10 -5.97 -9.41
C GLN A 48 -24.49 -5.73 -8.03
N GLU A 49 -24.51 -6.73 -7.14
CA GLU A 49 -23.86 -6.65 -5.83
C GLU A 49 -22.36 -6.44 -5.94
N GLU A 50 -21.69 -7.15 -6.85
CA GLU A 50 -20.27 -6.92 -7.16
C GLU A 50 -20.04 -5.50 -7.70
N PHE A 51 -20.90 -5.04 -8.61
CA PHE A 51 -20.79 -3.68 -9.15
C PHE A 51 -20.93 -2.60 -8.08
N TYR A 52 -21.84 -2.77 -7.11
CA TYR A 52 -21.94 -1.87 -5.96
C TYR A 52 -20.66 -1.88 -5.11
N ALA A 53 -20.08 -3.05 -4.87
CA ALA A 53 -18.84 -3.16 -4.10
C ALA A 53 -17.65 -2.48 -4.81
N PHE A 54 -17.49 -2.71 -6.13
CA PHE A 54 -16.44 -2.06 -6.92
C PHE A 54 -16.61 -0.55 -6.98
N SER A 55 -17.82 -0.07 -7.27
CA SER A 55 -18.10 1.36 -7.37
C SER A 55 -17.91 2.07 -6.02
N GLU A 56 -18.31 1.45 -4.92
CA GLU A 56 -18.05 1.99 -3.58
C GLU A 56 -16.55 2.11 -3.30
N GLN A 57 -15.76 1.08 -3.60
CA GLN A 57 -14.32 1.12 -3.40
C GLN A 57 -13.66 2.20 -4.27
N MET A 58 -13.99 2.25 -5.55
CA MET A 58 -13.48 3.27 -6.47
C MET A 58 -13.83 4.69 -6.01
N TRP A 59 -15.02 4.88 -5.42
CA TRP A 59 -15.44 6.18 -4.91
C TRP A 59 -14.68 6.58 -3.65
N ARG A 60 -14.51 5.64 -2.71
CA ARG A 60 -13.70 5.85 -1.49
C ARG A 60 -12.25 6.17 -1.85
N GLU A 61 -11.71 5.50 -2.86
CA GLU A 61 -10.35 5.73 -3.33
C GLU A 61 -10.12 7.11 -3.96
N LYS A 62 -11.19 7.87 -4.29
CA LYS A 62 -11.08 9.26 -4.78
C LYS A 62 -10.96 10.31 -3.67
N ASP A 63 -11.25 9.96 -2.42
CA ASP A 63 -11.09 10.85 -1.28
C ASP A 63 -9.77 10.52 -0.55
N PRO A 64 -8.82 11.46 -0.39
CA PRO A 64 -7.57 11.24 0.33
C PRO A 64 -7.73 10.70 1.76
N ARG A 65 -8.90 10.89 2.39
CA ARG A 65 -9.18 10.37 3.75
C ARG A 65 -9.39 8.87 3.78
N PHE A 66 -9.81 8.27 2.67
CA PHE A 66 -10.16 6.86 2.55
C PHE A 66 -9.31 6.11 1.52
N ALA A 67 -8.56 6.84 0.67
CA ALA A 67 -7.62 6.25 -0.28
C ALA A 67 -6.52 5.47 0.44
N CYS A 68 -6.25 4.24 -0.02
CA CYS A 68 -5.11 3.45 0.43
C CYS A 68 -3.89 3.76 -0.42
N CYS A 69 -2.75 3.81 0.25
CA CYS A 69 -1.49 3.32 -0.31
C CYS A 69 -1.09 4.04 -1.59
N GLU A 70 -1.11 3.36 -2.75
CA GLU A 70 -0.65 3.92 -4.03
C GLU A 70 -1.49 5.12 -4.48
N ASN A 71 -2.83 5.02 -4.42
CA ASN A 71 -3.71 6.12 -4.82
C ASN A 71 -3.51 7.36 -3.94
N LEU A 72 -3.27 7.17 -2.64
CA LEU A 72 -2.99 8.29 -1.74
C LEU A 72 -1.65 8.97 -2.08
N VAL A 73 -0.63 8.19 -2.41
CA VAL A 73 0.67 8.71 -2.84
C VAL A 73 0.55 9.46 -4.16
N GLU A 74 -0.22 8.93 -5.12
CA GLU A 74 -0.50 9.60 -6.40
C GLU A 74 -1.22 10.94 -6.21
N MET A 75 -2.28 10.97 -5.40
CA MET A 75 -2.98 12.22 -5.06
C MET A 75 -2.11 13.23 -4.33
N ALA A 76 -1.22 12.76 -3.44
CA ALA A 76 -0.27 13.62 -2.76
C ALA A 76 0.75 14.19 -3.75
N ALA A 77 1.23 13.37 -4.69
CA ALA A 77 2.17 13.76 -5.73
C ALA A 77 1.60 14.83 -6.67
N GLU A 78 0.31 14.77 -7.04
CA GLU A 78 -0.37 15.84 -7.79
C GLU A 78 -0.31 17.21 -7.09
N ARG A 79 -0.23 17.20 -5.75
CA ARG A 79 -0.10 18.40 -4.91
C ARG A 79 1.36 18.74 -4.58
N GLY A 80 2.32 18.05 -5.19
CA GLY A 80 3.75 18.22 -4.94
C GLY A 80 4.21 17.70 -3.58
N VAL A 81 3.41 16.88 -2.90
CA VAL A 81 3.75 16.26 -1.61
C VAL A 81 4.23 14.84 -1.87
N TYR A 82 5.51 14.58 -1.60
CA TYR A 82 6.11 13.27 -1.79
C TYR A 82 6.52 12.67 -0.44
N PRO A 83 6.29 11.37 -0.21
CA PRO A 83 6.81 10.70 0.97
C PRO A 83 8.33 10.78 0.96
N LYS A 84 8.92 11.18 2.10
CA LYS A 84 10.37 11.22 2.24
C LYS A 84 10.91 9.79 2.12
N PRO A 85 11.94 9.53 1.29
CA PRO A 85 12.51 8.21 1.18
C PRO A 85 13.07 7.76 2.54
N ALA A 86 13.03 6.46 2.80
CA ALA A 86 13.68 5.87 3.95
C ALA A 86 15.16 6.27 3.93
N GLN A 87 15.61 6.96 4.97
CA GLN A 87 17.02 7.31 5.09
C GLN A 87 17.75 6.12 5.72
N PHE A 88 18.87 5.74 5.11
CA PHE A 88 19.77 4.74 5.70
C PHE A 88 20.14 5.14 7.12
N ALA A 89 20.31 4.14 8.00
CA ALA A 89 20.78 4.39 9.35
C ALA A 89 22.17 5.01 9.30
N GLN A 90 22.36 6.16 9.94
CA GLN A 90 23.65 6.87 9.97
C GLN A 90 24.18 6.96 11.39
N GLY A 91 25.50 6.93 11.54
CA GLY A 91 26.13 7.03 12.84
C GLY A 91 27.60 7.42 12.76
N TYR A 92 28.25 7.40 13.92
CA TYR A 92 29.69 7.57 14.04
C TYR A 92 30.27 6.36 14.76
N VAL A 93 31.33 5.79 14.18
CA VAL A 93 32.08 4.69 14.78
C VAL A 93 33.45 5.21 15.16
N ARG A 94 33.83 5.01 16.42
CA ARG A 94 35.19 5.25 16.90
C ARG A 94 35.95 3.94 16.93
N MET A 95 37.05 3.89 16.19
CA MET A 95 37.98 2.77 16.16
C MET A 95 39.29 3.19 16.81
N THR A 96 39.85 2.35 17.68
CA THR A 96 41.12 2.59 18.37
C THR A 96 42.06 1.44 18.14
N GLY A 97 43.33 1.73 17.89
CA GLY A 97 44.34 0.73 17.61
C GLY A 97 45.76 1.29 17.71
N THR A 98 46.73 0.52 17.22
CA THR A 98 48.12 0.95 17.22
C THR A 98 48.34 2.09 16.21
N PRO A 99 48.98 3.20 16.62
CA PRO A 99 49.31 4.29 15.70
C PRO A 99 50.12 3.81 14.49
N GLY A 100 49.80 4.28 13.29
CA GLY A 100 50.51 3.93 12.05
C GLY A 100 50.15 2.57 11.44
N SER A 101 49.22 1.81 12.04
CA SER A 101 48.72 0.58 11.43
C SER A 101 47.99 0.87 10.11
N ALA A 102 48.24 0.05 9.09
CA ALA A 102 47.55 0.14 7.82
C ALA A 102 46.05 -0.15 7.97
N LEU A 103 45.22 0.65 7.32
CA LEU A 103 43.78 0.51 7.29
C LEU A 103 43.32 0.15 5.88
N ASN A 104 42.35 -0.77 5.80
CA ASN A 104 41.71 -1.10 4.54
C ASN A 104 40.67 -0.01 4.20
N GLN A 105 40.67 0.49 2.96
CA GLN A 105 39.68 1.49 2.54
C GLN A 105 38.26 0.91 2.43
N ASN A 106 38.11 -0.42 2.32
CA ASN A 106 36.83 -1.13 2.23
C ASN A 106 36.37 -1.72 3.57
N ILE A 107 36.68 -1.06 4.70
CA ILE A 107 36.20 -1.52 6.02
C ILE A 107 34.68 -1.50 6.04
N ARG A 108 34.08 -2.56 6.57
CA ARG A 108 32.65 -2.68 6.85
C ARG A 108 32.44 -2.97 8.32
N PHE A 109 31.48 -2.29 8.94
CA PHE A 109 31.14 -2.48 10.34
C PHE A 109 29.83 -3.26 10.43
N GLN A 110 29.83 -4.40 11.11
CA GLN A 110 28.62 -5.18 11.32
C GLN A 110 28.15 -5.00 12.76
N PHE A 111 26.93 -4.48 12.94
CA PHE A 111 26.25 -4.39 14.23
C PHE A 111 24.95 -5.19 14.16
N GLY A 112 24.93 -6.35 14.84
CA GLY A 112 23.82 -7.30 14.72
C GLY A 112 23.65 -7.78 13.28
N ASN A 113 22.46 -7.53 12.71
CA ASN A 113 22.10 -7.92 11.34
C ASN A 113 22.29 -6.80 10.29
N GLN A 114 22.86 -5.65 10.68
CA GLN A 114 23.08 -4.52 9.78
C GLN A 114 24.58 -4.33 9.50
N THR A 115 24.90 -4.09 8.23
CA THR A 115 26.25 -3.76 7.77
C THR A 115 26.30 -2.28 7.43
N TYR A 116 27.28 -1.59 7.98
CA TYR A 116 27.52 -0.17 7.81
C TYR A 116 28.82 0.05 7.05
N GLU A 117 28.79 0.97 6.09
CA GLU A 117 29.95 1.38 5.30
C GLU A 117 30.38 2.81 5.67
N PRO A 118 31.67 3.15 5.57
CA PRO A 118 32.17 4.50 5.79
C PRO A 118 31.54 5.47 4.77
N ALA A 119 30.88 6.51 5.27
CA ALA A 119 30.34 7.59 4.44
C ALA A 119 31.42 8.64 4.06
N SER A 120 32.65 8.45 4.52
CA SER A 120 33.81 9.33 4.31
C SER A 120 35.05 8.50 3.98
N VAL A 121 36.02 9.13 3.31
CA VAL A 121 37.31 8.50 2.97
C VAL A 121 37.97 7.97 4.24
N VAL A 122 38.28 6.67 4.24
CA VAL A 122 39.07 6.03 5.29
C VAL A 122 40.54 6.33 5.01
N PRO A 123 41.31 6.88 5.96
CA PRO A 123 42.74 7.11 5.78
C PRO A 123 43.48 5.79 5.66
N ASP A 124 44.56 5.74 4.86
CA ASP A 124 45.36 4.52 4.63
C ASP A 124 46.04 3.98 5.90
N GLN A 125 46.19 4.83 6.91
CA GLN A 125 46.82 4.50 8.18
C GLN A 125 46.08 5.13 9.36
N LEU A 126 46.16 4.45 10.50
CA LEU A 126 45.62 4.92 11.77
C LEU A 126 46.43 6.15 12.24
N PRO A 127 45.77 7.28 12.58
CA PRO A 127 46.46 8.50 12.98
C PRO A 127 47.40 8.30 14.19
N SER A 128 48.34 9.23 14.38
CA SER A 128 49.30 9.20 15.50
C SER A 128 48.63 9.20 16.88
N THR A 129 47.37 9.63 16.96
CA THR A 129 46.53 9.60 18.17
C THR A 129 46.04 8.19 18.52
N GLY A 130 46.20 7.19 17.64
CA GLY A 130 45.70 5.84 17.84
C GLY A 130 44.17 5.72 17.79
N ALA A 131 43.46 6.77 17.38
CA ALA A 131 42.01 6.82 17.32
C ALA A 131 41.52 7.44 16.01
N LEU A 132 40.49 6.83 15.42
CA LEU A 132 39.82 7.29 14.22
C LEU A 132 38.31 7.30 14.45
N VAL A 133 37.64 8.38 14.06
CA VAL A 133 36.19 8.49 14.08
C VAL A 133 35.70 8.57 12.64
N LEU A 134 34.89 7.61 12.22
CA LEU A 134 34.31 7.55 10.88
C LEU A 134 32.81 7.76 10.96
N ARG A 135 32.28 8.56 10.05
CA ARG A 135 30.83 8.58 9.79
C ARG A 135 30.49 7.35 8.98
N VAL A 136 29.42 6.64 9.36
CA VAL A 136 28.98 5.42 8.69
C VAL A 136 27.52 5.49 8.29
N SER A 137 27.15 4.77 7.24
CA SER A 137 25.76 4.56 6.80
C SER A 137 25.51 3.09 6.48
N ALA A 138 24.35 2.58 6.88
CA ALA A 138 23.86 1.25 6.49
C ALA A 138 23.37 1.22 5.04
#